data_AF-A0A7S3GNT3-F1
#
_entry.id   AF-A0A7S3GNT3-F1
#
_cell.length_a   1.000
_cell.length_b   1.000
_cell.length_c   1.000
_cell.angle_alpha   90.00
_cell.angle_beta   90.00
_cell.angle_gamma   90.00
#
_symmetry.space_group_name_H-M   'P 1'
#
loop_
_entity.id
_entity.type
_entity.pdbx_description
1 polymer ?
#
loop_
_entity_poly.entity_id
_entity_poly.type
_entity_poly.pdbx_seq_one_letter_code
_entity_poly.pdbx_strand_id
1 'polypeptide(L)'
;SRAPPDNGVIPRCQLGDSSGIRKALQGAGVVIIKSVASPSELAHAEGLFFQWLESLPLGIRRDDPRSLQSSAWRTLGYSNTGVISNYSVGQSAFMWYLRLLPRVRSAWASAWGLLPHLP
;
A
#
# COMPACT_ATOMS: atom_id res chain seq x y z
N SER A 1 0.30 -17.11 -5.99
CA SER A 1 0.74 -17.49 -4.62
C SER A 1 -0.03 -16.64 -3.61
N ARG A 2 -0.46 -17.19 -2.46
CA ARG A 2 -0.85 -16.33 -1.34
C ARG A 2 0.42 -15.68 -0.79
N ALA A 3 0.37 -14.39 -0.47
CA ALA A 3 1.43 -13.80 0.34
C ALA A 3 1.61 -14.67 1.61
N PRO A 4 2.84 -14.99 2.02
CA PRO A 4 3.06 -15.76 3.23
C PRO A 4 2.31 -15.09 4.39
N PRO A 5 1.59 -15.86 5.23
CA PRO A 5 0.96 -15.27 6.41
C PRO A 5 2.04 -14.60 7.26
N ASP A 6 1.73 -13.41 7.77
CA ASP A 6 2.56 -12.71 8.73
C ASP A 6 2.68 -13.60 9.98
N ASN A 7 3.79 -14.32 10.09
CA ASN A 7 4.09 -15.25 11.17
C ASN A 7 4.45 -14.55 12.48
N GLY A 8 4.24 -13.24 12.57
CA GLY A 8 4.54 -12.44 13.75
C GLY A 8 6.02 -12.07 13.90
N VAL A 9 6.90 -12.56 13.01
CA VAL A 9 8.36 -12.38 13.13
C VAL A 9 8.80 -10.98 12.70
N ILE A 10 8.04 -10.31 11.83
CA ILE A 10 8.38 -8.95 11.38
C ILE A 10 8.18 -7.96 12.55
N PRO A 11 9.23 -7.22 12.96
CA PRO A 11 9.11 -6.22 14.01
C PRO A 11 8.04 -5.17 13.68
N ARG A 12 7.28 -4.77 14.71
CA ARG A 12 6.22 -3.79 14.58
C ARG A 12 6.52 -2.57 15.44
N CYS A 13 6.59 -1.41 14.81
CA CYS A 13 6.88 -0.14 15.46
C CYS A 13 5.70 0.81 15.38
N GLN A 14 5.68 1.78 16.30
CA GLN A 14 4.79 2.92 16.22
C GLN A 14 5.37 3.99 15.30
N LEU A 15 4.50 4.81 14.73
CA LEU A 15 4.91 5.99 14.00
C LEU A 15 5.73 6.92 14.93
N GLY A 16 6.91 7.37 14.49
CA GLY A 16 7.81 8.21 15.28
C GLY A 16 8.82 7.46 16.16
N ASP A 17 8.73 6.13 16.30
CA ASP A 17 9.75 5.31 16.96
C ASP A 17 10.98 5.10 16.07
N SER A 18 11.71 6.18 15.79
CA SER A 18 12.85 6.17 14.87
C SER A 18 13.96 5.20 15.31
N SER A 19 14.15 5.00 16.63
CA SER A 19 15.15 4.08 17.17
C SER A 19 14.75 2.62 16.96
N GLY A 20 13.51 2.26 17.32
CA GLY A 20 12.98 0.91 17.09
C GLY A 20 12.91 0.57 15.61
N ILE A 21 12.48 1.51 14.77
CA ILE A 21 12.45 1.36 13.31
C ILE A 21 13.86 1.09 12.77
N ARG A 22 14.87 1.88 13.17
CA ARG A 22 16.27 1.67 12.75
C ARG A 22 16.79 0.30 13.19
N LYS A 23 16.54 -0.10 14.44
CA LYS A 23 16.94 -1.40 14.97
C LYS A 23 16.31 -2.56 14.20
N ALA A 24 15.01 -2.44 13.89
CA ALA A 24 14.28 -3.43 13.09
C ALA A 24 14.85 -3.56 11.67
N LEU A 25 15.12 -2.43 11.01
CA LEU A 25 15.71 -2.43 9.67
C LEU A 25 17.14 -3.00 9.65
N GLN A 26 17.97 -2.69 10.65
CA GLN A 26 19.32 -3.25 10.76
C GLN A 26 19.32 -4.77 11.05
N GLY A 27 18.39 -5.25 11.89
CA GLY A 27 18.34 -6.65 12.29
C GLY A 27 17.60 -7.56 11.30
N ALA A 28 16.44 -7.12 10.82
CA ALA A 28 15.55 -7.94 9.99
C ALA A 28 15.46 -7.48 8.52
N GLY A 29 15.97 -6.29 8.18
CA GLY A 29 15.83 -5.70 6.84
C GLY A 29 14.40 -5.23 6.50
N VAL A 30 13.45 -5.40 7.43
CA VAL A 30 12.02 -5.09 7.25
C VAL A 30 11.39 -4.68 8.58
N VAL A 31 10.37 -3.82 8.52
CA VAL A 31 9.59 -3.37 9.67
C VAL A 31 8.15 -3.07 9.24
N ILE A 32 7.19 -3.33 10.12
CA ILE A 32 5.80 -2.88 9.96
C ILE A 32 5.60 -1.64 10.84
N ILE A 33 5.23 -0.52 10.21
CA ILE A 33 4.84 0.69 10.94
C ILE A 33 3.32 0.71 11.03
N LYS A 34 2.79 0.70 12.26
CA LYS A 34 1.34 0.59 12.48
C LYS A 34 0.61 1.91 12.24
N SER A 35 -0.67 1.79 11.91
CA SER A 35 -1.63 2.90 11.87
C SER A 35 -1.15 4.07 11.01
N VAL A 36 -0.61 3.79 9.83
CA VAL A 36 -0.17 4.82 8.86
C VAL A 36 -1.33 5.41 8.05
N ALA A 37 -2.52 4.84 8.20
CA ALA A 37 -3.78 5.35 7.66
C ALA A 37 -4.93 4.98 8.62
N SER A 38 -5.95 5.83 8.65
CA SER A 38 -7.22 5.62 9.35
C SER A 38 -8.18 4.80 8.49
N PRO A 39 -9.23 4.19 9.09
CA PRO A 39 -10.25 3.46 8.34
C PRO A 39 -10.93 4.31 7.25
N SER A 40 -11.18 5.59 7.50
CA SER A 40 -11.77 6.51 6.52
C SER A 40 -10.83 6.80 5.34
N GLU A 41 -9.54 6.98 5.59
CA GLU A 41 -8.54 7.17 4.53
C GLU A 41 -8.43 5.90 3.66
N LEU A 42 -8.48 4.71 4.29
CA LEU A 42 -8.48 3.44 3.57
C LEU A 42 -9.73 3.26 2.71
N ALA A 43 -10.92 3.56 3.25
CA ALA A 43 -12.17 3.49 2.49
C ALA A 43 -12.17 4.46 1.30
N HIS A 44 -11.63 5.67 1.47
CA HIS A 44 -11.48 6.63 0.37
C HIS A 44 -10.49 6.12 -0.69
N ALA A 45 -9.34 5.60 -0.28
CA ALA A 45 -8.36 5.02 -1.19
C ALA A 45 -8.94 3.85 -2.00
N GLU A 46 -9.68 2.95 -1.35
CA GLU A 46 -10.39 1.86 -2.03
C GLU A 46 -11.41 2.40 -3.05
N GLY A 47 -12.13 3.47 -2.69
CA GLY A 47 -13.00 4.20 -3.60
C GLY A 47 -12.28 4.67 -4.87
N LEU A 48 -11.14 5.34 -4.71
CA LEU A 48 -10.28 5.80 -5.80
C LEU A 48 -9.72 4.65 -6.64
N PHE A 49 -9.34 3.54 -6.00
CA PHE A 49 -8.84 2.35 -6.69
C PHE A 49 -9.88 1.80 -7.65
N PHE A 50 -11.11 1.57 -7.17
CA PHE A 50 -12.17 1.07 -8.03
C PHE A 50 -12.65 2.10 -9.06
N GLN A 51 -12.63 3.40 -8.75
CA GLN A 51 -12.92 4.44 -9.76
C GLN A 51 -11.93 4.37 -10.93
N TRP A 52 -10.63 4.21 -10.62
CA TRP A 52 -9.62 3.99 -11.65
C TRP A 52 -9.88 2.69 -12.41
N LEU A 53 -10.12 1.58 -11.71
CA LEU A 53 -10.33 0.26 -12.30
C LEU A 53 -11.54 0.22 -13.25
N GLU A 54 -12.65 0.80 -12.84
CA GLU A 54 -13.92 0.88 -13.60
C GLU A 54 -13.83 1.83 -14.80
N SER A 55 -12.86 2.78 -14.79
CA SER A 55 -12.60 3.67 -15.93
C SER A 55 -11.88 2.99 -17.09
N LEU A 56 -11.30 1.80 -16.86
CA LEU A 56 -10.55 1.07 -17.88
C LEU A 56 -11.51 0.36 -18.85
N PRO A 57 -11.12 0.17 -20.12
CA PRO A 57 -11.91 -0.55 -21.12
C PRO A 57 -11.84 -2.08 -20.92
N LEU A 58 -11.96 -2.53 -19.67
CA LEU A 58 -11.82 -3.92 -19.23
C LEU A 58 -13.13 -4.52 -18.71
N GLY A 59 -14.16 -3.69 -18.51
CA GLY A 59 -15.48 -4.12 -18.03
C GLY A 59 -15.50 -4.59 -16.58
N ILE A 60 -14.49 -4.22 -15.78
CA ILE A 60 -14.44 -4.53 -14.36
C ILE A 60 -15.39 -3.60 -13.60
N ARG A 61 -16.21 -4.17 -12.70
CA ARG A 61 -17.17 -3.45 -11.88
C ARG A 61 -17.15 -3.94 -10.43
N ARG A 62 -17.09 -3.03 -9.46
CA ARG A 62 -17.06 -3.38 -8.03
C ARG A 62 -18.35 -4.06 -7.56
N ASP A 63 -19.46 -3.76 -8.22
CA ASP A 63 -20.80 -4.27 -7.90
C ASP A 63 -21.13 -5.62 -8.58
N ASP A 64 -20.26 -6.11 -9.49
CA ASP A 64 -20.42 -7.42 -10.13
C ASP A 64 -19.22 -8.33 -9.80
N PRO A 65 -19.35 -9.24 -8.81
CA PRO A 65 -18.31 -10.19 -8.47
C PRO A 65 -17.81 -11.05 -9.63
N ARG A 66 -18.64 -11.29 -10.67
CA ARG A 66 -18.23 -12.07 -11.84
C ARG A 66 -17.24 -11.29 -12.70
N SER A 67 -17.38 -9.96 -12.77
CA SER A 67 -16.42 -9.10 -13.46
C SER A 67 -15.04 -9.13 -12.79
N LEU A 68 -14.99 -9.33 -11.47
CA LEU A 68 -13.77 -9.46 -10.68
C LEU A 68 -13.07 -10.82 -10.85
N GLN A 69 -13.76 -11.82 -11.42
CA GLN A 69 -13.16 -13.13 -11.76
C GLN A 69 -12.76 -13.23 -13.23
N SER A 70 -12.88 -12.13 -13.99
CA SER A 70 -12.58 -12.11 -15.42
C SER A 70 -11.09 -12.31 -15.70
N SER A 71 -10.77 -12.75 -16.92
CA SER A 71 -9.39 -12.78 -17.42
C SER A 71 -8.79 -11.39 -17.61
N ALA A 72 -9.59 -10.32 -17.50
CA ALA A 72 -9.16 -8.93 -17.69
C ALA A 72 -8.04 -8.53 -16.71
N TRP A 73 -8.00 -9.12 -15.51
CA TRP A 73 -6.91 -8.90 -14.55
C TRP A 73 -5.51 -9.25 -15.10
N ARG A 74 -5.42 -10.18 -16.06
CA ARG A 74 -4.14 -10.53 -16.71
C ARG A 74 -3.59 -9.39 -17.56
N THR A 75 -4.43 -8.43 -17.94
CA THR A 75 -4.02 -7.24 -18.71
C THR A 75 -3.48 -6.11 -17.83
N LEU A 76 -3.77 -6.16 -16.52
CA LEU A 76 -3.42 -5.11 -15.56
C LEU A 76 -1.96 -5.19 -15.08
N GLY A 77 -1.26 -6.29 -15.32
CA GLY A 77 0.15 -6.45 -14.96
C GLY A 77 0.60 -7.90 -15.04
N TYR A 78 1.37 -8.34 -14.04
CA TYR A 78 1.95 -9.67 -14.01
C TYR A 78 0.93 -10.71 -13.52
N SER A 79 0.49 -11.57 -14.44
CA SER A 79 -0.61 -12.53 -14.23
C SER A 79 -0.35 -13.60 -13.16
N ASN A 80 0.89 -13.78 -12.71
CA ASN A 80 1.29 -14.79 -11.73
C ASN A 80 1.61 -14.24 -10.32
N THR A 81 1.71 -12.92 -10.14
CA THR A 81 2.13 -12.30 -8.87
C THR A 81 1.06 -11.44 -8.19
N GLY A 82 -0.02 -11.09 -8.91
CA GLY A 82 -1.02 -10.14 -8.42
C GLY A 82 -0.53 -8.68 -8.46
N VAL A 83 0.61 -8.40 -9.08
CA VAL A 83 1.15 -7.06 -9.24
C VAL A 83 0.49 -6.37 -10.44
N ILE A 84 -0.12 -5.21 -10.18
CA ILE A 84 -0.65 -4.31 -11.20
C ILE A 84 0.46 -3.35 -11.62
N SER A 85 0.81 -3.34 -12.91
CA SER A 85 1.90 -2.51 -13.48
C SER A 85 1.47 -1.69 -14.69
N ASN A 86 0.30 -1.98 -15.27
CA ASN A 86 -0.14 -1.38 -16.53
C ASN A 86 -1.12 -0.23 -16.29
N TYR A 87 -1.59 0.39 -17.38
CA TYR A 87 -2.57 1.48 -17.38
C TYR A 87 -2.18 2.66 -16.46
N SER A 88 -0.87 2.91 -16.36
CA SER A 88 -0.32 3.99 -15.54
C SER A 88 -0.88 4.00 -14.12
N VAL A 89 -1.12 2.83 -13.51
CA VAL A 89 -1.64 2.73 -12.13
C VAL A 89 -0.84 3.60 -11.16
N GLY A 90 0.48 3.68 -11.37
CA GLY A 90 1.39 4.51 -10.57
C GLY A 90 1.11 6.02 -10.63
N GLN A 91 0.36 6.49 -11.63
CA GLN A 91 -0.08 7.87 -11.82
C GLN A 91 -1.57 8.08 -11.50
N SER A 92 -2.28 7.03 -11.06
CA SER A 92 -3.68 7.13 -10.66
C SER A 92 -3.86 8.02 -9.43
N ALA A 93 -5.06 8.61 -9.29
CA ALA A 93 -5.45 9.34 -8.09
C ALA A 93 -5.32 8.49 -6.82
N PHE A 94 -5.61 7.18 -6.92
CA PHE A 94 -5.41 6.20 -5.85
C PHE A 94 -3.96 6.17 -5.34
N MET A 95 -2.99 6.00 -6.25
CA MET A 95 -1.58 5.93 -5.86
C MET A 95 -1.06 7.28 -5.35
N TRP A 96 -1.47 8.39 -5.95
CA TRP A 96 -1.10 9.73 -5.46
C TRP A 96 -1.66 10.02 -4.07
N TYR A 97 -2.93 9.69 -3.83
CA TYR A 97 -3.56 9.87 -2.53
C TYR A 97 -2.80 9.13 -1.42
N LEU A 98 -2.53 7.83 -1.60
CA LEU A 98 -1.80 7.04 -0.61
C LEU A 98 -0.39 7.58 -0.32
N ARG A 99 0.36 8.00 -1.35
CA ARG A 99 1.71 8.56 -1.19
C ARG A 99 1.72 9.91 -0.46
N LEU A 100 0.62 10.65 -0.55
CA LEU A 100 0.49 11.98 0.05
C LEU A 100 -0.11 11.98 1.45
N LEU A 101 -0.61 10.83 1.94
CA LEU A 101 -1.11 10.71 3.31
C LEU A 101 -0.05 11.18 4.32
N PRO A 102 -0.40 12.10 5.25
CA PRO A 102 0.57 12.68 6.18
C PRO A 102 1.34 11.63 6.97
N ARG A 103 0.63 10.61 7.49
CA ARG A 103 1.23 9.54 8.30
C ARG A 103 2.08 8.56 7.48
N VAL A 104 1.78 8.36 6.20
CA VAL A 104 2.65 7.59 5.28
C VAL A 104 3.96 8.34 5.05
N ARG A 105 3.89 9.66 4.79
CA ARG A 105 5.09 10.50 4.64
C ARG A 105 5.92 10.54 5.92
N SER A 106 5.26 10.68 7.08
CA SER A 106 5.94 10.63 8.38
C SER A 106 6.58 9.26 8.63
N ALA A 107 5.91 8.16 8.28
CA ALA A 107 6.49 6.81 8.41
C ALA A 107 7.76 6.68 7.58
N TRP A 108 7.76 7.25 6.37
CA TRP A 108 8.93 7.25 5.53
C TRP A 108 10.06 8.10 6.13
N ALA A 109 9.74 9.30 6.62
CA ALA A 109 10.70 10.16 7.30
C ALA A 109 11.30 9.50 8.56
N SER A 110 10.50 8.75 9.34
CA SER A 110 11.00 7.99 10.50
C SER A 110 12.01 6.92 10.07
N ALA A 111 11.68 6.12 9.05
CA ALA A 111 12.55 5.04 8.59
C ALA A 111 13.86 5.55 7.97
N TRP A 112 13.83 6.72 7.34
CA TRP A 112 15.02 7.37 6.78
C TRP A 112 15.78 8.25 7.79
N GLY A 113 15.29 8.38 9.03
CA GLY A 113 15.92 9.21 10.06
C GLY A 113 15.88 10.72 9.75
N LEU A 114 14.89 11.17 8.99
CA LEU A 114 14.71 12.57 8.58
C LEU A 114 13.83 13.37 9.56
N LEU A 115 13.25 12.72 10.56
CA LEU A 115 12.55 13.45 11.63
C LEU A 115 13.58 14.14 12.54
N PRO A 116 13.35 15.41 12.91
CA PRO A 116 14.25 16.12 13.80
C PRO A 116 14.37 15.38 15.13
N HIS A 117 15.59 15.31 15.65
CA HIS A 117 15.82 14.90 17.03
C HIS A 117 15.22 16.00 17.93
N LEU A 118 14.17 15.66 18.69
CA LEU A 118 13.78 16.51 19.80
C LEU A 118 14.92 16.47 20.83
N PRO A 119 15.39 17.64 21.30
CA PRO A 119 16.47 17.72 22.29
C PRO A 119 16.09 17.09 23.62
#